data_AF-A9UUE8-F1
#
_entry.id   AF-A9UUE8-F1
#
_cell.length_a   1.000
_cell.length_b   1.000
_cell.length_c   1.000
_cell.angle_alpha   90.00
_cell.angle_beta   90.00
_cell.angle_gamma   90.00
#
_symmetry.space_group_name_H-M   'P 1'
#
loop_
_entity.id
_entity.type
_entity.pdbx_description
1 polymer ?
#
loop_
_entity_poly.entity_id
_entity_poly.type
_entity_poly.pdbx_seq_one_letter_code
_entity_poly.pdbx_strand_id
1 'polypeptide(L)'
;MMAASSPQTYTDLLREVQVPRDGKREAREAFDRAVSSLFRGEYEMLYTGSAYEGLKVKSANEFDVMAATKDWDRDMLRRKGFVVHWPPPIDAFLADVSERAEAYRNNFNRNLGRKGHAIRANGPGSLLRLNVGGVPGTTTADLVPAVPVVVDGACEPGPLSIIPDWQKKIYAIPKTRNDGRWGWRLSLSMLEKEYIRGQRNPSSKLCLRIVKYIAFEKRKLCSTKLKSYHLKMAWLAFFELKGSNFGPEGGLAGGAEVREKTKELLDFMIKKVGSRSLPHFFAPNINLLCNFKQSDFNIAKAGLEAVQRVVLSLPFS
;
A
#
# COMPACT_ATOMS: atom_id res chain seq x y z
N MET A 1 -5.91 23.79 -34.65
CA MET A 1 -4.73 24.11 -33.81
C MET A 1 -5.01 23.63 -32.40
N MET A 2 -4.43 22.50 -31.99
CA MET A 2 -4.44 22.11 -30.58
C MET A 2 -3.45 23.02 -29.84
N ALA A 3 -3.90 23.71 -28.81
CA ALA A 3 -3.03 24.54 -27.98
C ALA A 3 -1.89 23.67 -27.43
N ALA A 4 -0.65 24.01 -27.79
CA ALA A 4 0.53 23.45 -27.16
C ALA A 4 0.47 23.82 -25.68
N SER A 5 0.19 22.85 -24.81
CA SER A 5 0.28 23.04 -23.37
C SER A 5 1.73 23.41 -23.06
N SER A 6 1.94 24.58 -22.43
CA SER A 6 3.27 25.07 -22.00
C SER A 6 4.14 23.97 -21.39
N PRO A 7 5.48 24.03 -21.53
CA PRO A 7 6.36 23.05 -20.91
C PRO A 7 6.14 23.04 -19.41
N GLN A 8 5.61 21.92 -18.94
CA GLN A 8 5.37 21.65 -17.53
C GLN A 8 6.71 21.69 -16.80
N THR A 9 6.87 22.56 -15.80
CA THR A 9 8.12 22.68 -15.05
C THR A 9 8.20 21.59 -13.98
N TYR A 10 9.38 21.38 -13.38
CA TYR A 10 9.50 20.50 -12.23
C TYR A 10 8.69 21.04 -11.04
N THR A 11 8.62 22.36 -10.89
CA THR A 11 7.80 23.04 -9.88
C THR A 11 6.31 22.74 -10.07
N ASP A 12 5.81 22.69 -11.31
CA ASP A 12 4.43 22.30 -11.59
C ASP A 12 4.15 20.83 -11.27
N LEU A 13 5.10 19.94 -11.56
CA LEU A 13 5.01 18.54 -11.14
C LEU A 13 4.90 18.42 -9.62
N LEU A 14 5.71 19.17 -8.86
CA LEU A 14 5.64 19.18 -7.40
C LEU A 14 4.27 19.64 -6.89
N ARG A 15 3.64 20.63 -7.55
CA ARG A 15 2.28 21.08 -7.24
C ARG A 15 1.23 20.02 -7.57
N GLU A 16 1.30 19.38 -8.74
CA GLU A 16 0.35 18.33 -9.15
C GLU A 16 0.39 17.09 -8.25
N VAL A 17 1.59 16.72 -7.79
CA VAL A 17 1.78 15.57 -6.90
C VAL A 17 1.19 15.85 -5.52
N GLN A 18 1.08 17.12 -5.12
CA GLN A 18 0.43 17.56 -3.89
C GLN A 18 -1.09 17.48 -4.03
N VAL A 19 -1.70 16.50 -3.36
CA VAL A 19 -3.16 16.51 -3.23
C VAL A 19 -3.55 17.52 -2.15
N PRO A 20 -4.55 18.38 -2.39
CA PRO A 20 -5.05 19.34 -1.39
C PRO A 20 -5.35 18.67 -0.05
N ARG A 21 -4.91 19.28 1.05
CA ARG A 21 -5.05 18.72 2.41
C ARG A 21 -6.51 18.70 2.88
N ASP A 22 -7.28 19.72 2.52
CA ASP A 22 -8.62 19.93 3.09
C ASP A 22 -9.66 18.96 2.54
N GLY A 23 -9.75 18.81 1.22
CA GLY A 23 -10.65 17.83 0.60
C GLY A 23 -10.34 16.37 0.98
N LYS A 24 -9.06 16.05 1.28
CA LYS A 24 -8.66 14.74 1.82
C LYS A 24 -9.16 14.50 3.24
N ARG A 25 -9.11 15.52 4.09
CA ARG A 25 -9.53 15.40 5.49
C ARG A 25 -11.03 15.18 5.56
N GLU A 26 -11.82 15.98 4.85
CA GLU A 26 -13.28 15.87 4.85
C GLU A 26 -13.76 14.53 4.28
N ALA A 27 -13.24 14.11 3.12
CA ALA A 27 -13.59 12.82 2.52
C ALA A 27 -13.23 11.65 3.46
N ARG A 28 -12.07 11.73 4.10
CA ARG A 28 -11.64 10.74 5.09
C ARG A 28 -12.54 10.73 6.31
N GLU A 29 -12.85 11.87 6.92
CA GLU A 29 -13.69 11.93 8.12
C GLU A 29 -15.11 11.46 7.85
N ALA A 30 -15.69 11.84 6.70
CA ALA A 30 -17.00 11.35 6.27
C ALA A 30 -17.00 9.83 6.09
N PHE A 31 -15.94 9.31 5.45
CA PHE A 31 -15.74 7.89 5.30
C PHE A 31 -15.57 7.16 6.64
N ASP A 32 -14.71 7.67 7.53
CA ASP A 32 -14.43 7.11 8.85
C ASP A 32 -15.72 7.03 9.69
N ARG A 33 -16.58 8.06 9.63
CA ARG A 33 -17.92 8.06 10.26
C ARG A 33 -18.84 7.00 9.67
N ALA A 34 -18.94 6.93 8.35
CA ALA A 34 -19.83 5.98 7.67
C ALA A 34 -19.46 4.52 8.00
N VAL A 35 -18.16 4.20 7.92
CA VAL A 35 -17.65 2.86 8.23
C VAL A 35 -17.82 2.54 9.71
N SER A 36 -17.47 3.45 10.61
CA SER A 36 -17.62 3.21 12.06
C SER A 36 -19.08 2.99 12.46
N SER A 37 -20.03 3.65 11.79
CA SER A 37 -21.46 3.43 12.01
C SER A 37 -21.91 2.05 11.52
N LEU A 38 -21.42 1.59 10.38
CA LEU A 38 -21.82 0.34 9.75
C LEU A 38 -21.35 -0.93 10.51
N PHE A 39 -20.18 -0.83 11.16
CA PHE A 39 -19.51 -1.95 11.84
C PHE A 39 -19.45 -1.82 13.36
N ARG A 40 -20.25 -0.92 13.94
CA ARG A 40 -20.20 -0.62 15.38
C ARG A 40 -20.32 -1.91 16.20
N GLY A 41 -19.29 -2.19 16.99
CA GLY A 41 -19.24 -3.35 17.90
C GLY A 41 -18.70 -4.64 17.29
N GLU A 42 -18.77 -4.85 15.97
CA GLU A 42 -18.45 -6.16 15.35
C GLU A 42 -16.99 -6.30 14.92
N TYR A 43 -16.38 -5.22 14.42
CA TYR A 43 -15.02 -5.26 13.89
C TYR A 43 -14.17 -4.12 14.45
N GLU A 44 -12.85 -4.34 14.54
CA GLU A 44 -11.84 -3.29 14.67
C GLU A 44 -11.52 -2.78 13.26
N MET A 45 -11.77 -1.49 13.01
CA MET A 45 -11.51 -0.88 11.71
C MET A 45 -10.05 -0.42 11.63
N LEU A 46 -9.32 -0.98 10.68
CA LEU A 46 -7.89 -0.75 10.48
C LEU A 46 -7.68 0.03 9.20
N TYR A 47 -7.49 1.32 9.36
CA TYR A 47 -7.30 2.26 8.26
C TYR A 47 -5.88 2.16 7.71
N THR A 48 -5.71 1.67 6.48
CA THR A 48 -4.40 1.35 5.91
C THR A 48 -4.25 1.85 4.47
N GLY A 49 -3.06 1.69 3.88
CA GLY A 49 -2.84 2.06 2.49
C GLY A 49 -2.52 3.53 2.29
N SER A 50 -2.38 3.91 1.02
CA SER A 50 -1.68 5.14 0.63
C SER A 50 -2.34 6.42 1.15
N ALA A 51 -3.67 6.42 1.35
CA ALA A 51 -4.40 7.57 1.90
C ALA A 51 -3.99 7.87 3.34
N TYR A 52 -3.91 6.84 4.19
CA TYR A 52 -3.59 6.98 5.62
C TYR A 52 -2.08 7.05 5.89
N GLU A 53 -1.26 6.66 4.93
CA GLU A 53 0.21 6.72 4.98
C GLU A 53 0.79 8.05 4.46
N GLY A 54 -0.04 8.91 3.86
CA GLY A 54 0.40 10.15 3.21
C GLY A 54 1.08 9.93 1.85
N LEU A 55 0.85 8.77 1.21
CA LEU A 55 1.45 8.36 -0.07
C LEU A 55 0.48 8.40 -1.25
N LYS A 56 -0.76 8.86 -1.05
CA LYS A 56 -1.80 8.92 -2.10
C LYS A 56 -1.52 10.05 -3.09
N VAL A 57 -1.64 9.72 -4.38
CA VAL A 57 -1.53 10.64 -5.52
C VAL A 57 -2.92 10.87 -6.13
N LYS A 58 -3.22 12.12 -6.49
CA LYS A 58 -4.43 12.61 -7.19
C LYS A 58 -5.81 12.31 -6.57
N SER A 59 -6.27 11.06 -6.48
CA SER A 59 -7.62 10.76 -5.97
C SER A 59 -7.64 10.75 -4.44
N ALA A 60 -8.31 11.74 -3.84
CA ALA A 60 -8.59 11.74 -2.40
C ALA A 60 -9.66 10.71 -2.00
N ASN A 61 -10.33 10.11 -2.99
CA ASN A 61 -11.62 9.43 -2.87
C ASN A 61 -11.49 7.90 -2.94
N GLU A 62 -10.31 7.33 -2.66
CA GLU A 62 -10.12 5.88 -2.62
C GLU A 62 -9.32 5.50 -1.38
N PHE A 63 -9.96 4.72 -0.51
CA PHE A 63 -9.45 4.32 0.79
C PHE A 63 -9.34 2.80 0.91
N ASP A 64 -8.34 2.31 1.64
CA ASP A 64 -8.19 0.90 1.97
C ASP A 64 -8.48 0.71 3.48
N VAL A 65 -9.41 -0.18 3.81
CA VAL A 65 -9.72 -0.48 5.21
C VAL A 65 -9.79 -1.97 5.43
N MET A 66 -9.15 -2.45 6.49
CA MET A 66 -9.36 -3.82 6.97
C MET A 66 -10.37 -3.82 8.12
N ALA A 67 -11.31 -4.75 8.11
CA ALA A 67 -12.25 -5.01 9.20
C ALA A 67 -11.78 -6.25 9.95
N ALA A 68 -11.11 -6.05 11.09
CA ALA A 68 -10.55 -7.15 11.89
C ALA A 68 -11.53 -7.66 12.93
N THR A 69 -11.62 -8.98 13.08
CA THR A 69 -12.45 -9.61 14.12
C THR A 69 -11.91 -9.32 15.51
N LYS A 70 -12.82 -8.97 16.43
CA LYS A 70 -12.49 -8.60 17.82
C LYS A 70 -12.59 -9.76 18.80
N ASP A 71 -13.49 -10.69 18.56
CA ASP A 71 -13.90 -11.67 19.58
C ASP A 71 -12.99 -12.90 19.66
N TRP A 72 -11.90 -12.93 18.88
CA TRP A 72 -11.01 -14.09 18.83
C TRP A 72 -9.82 -13.84 19.75
N ASP A 73 -9.84 -14.50 20.90
CA ASP A 73 -8.70 -14.51 21.82
C ASP A 73 -7.49 -15.28 21.25
N ARG A 74 -6.34 -15.17 21.94
CA ARG A 74 -5.09 -15.81 21.49
C ARG A 74 -5.19 -17.32 21.39
N ASP A 75 -5.90 -17.99 22.31
CA ASP A 75 -6.01 -19.45 22.33
C ASP A 75 -6.92 -19.96 21.22
N MET A 76 -7.97 -19.22 20.91
CA MET A 76 -8.83 -19.47 19.75
C MET A 76 -8.06 -19.29 18.45
N LEU A 77 -7.30 -18.21 18.31
CA LEU A 77 -6.45 -17.98 17.13
C LEU A 77 -5.45 -19.12 16.93
N ARG A 78 -4.80 -19.59 18.00
CA ARG A 78 -3.90 -20.74 17.98
C ARG A 78 -4.60 -22.01 17.50
N ARG A 79 -5.72 -22.38 18.13
CA ARG A 79 -6.50 -23.57 17.76
C ARG A 79 -6.99 -23.55 16.32
N LYS A 80 -7.26 -22.35 15.79
CA LYS A 80 -7.71 -22.13 14.41
C LYS A 80 -6.58 -22.08 13.39
N GLY A 81 -5.31 -22.14 13.83
CA GLY A 81 -4.15 -22.08 12.95
C GLY A 81 -3.76 -20.67 12.50
N PHE A 82 -4.31 -19.61 13.11
CA PHE A 82 -3.89 -18.21 12.87
C PHE A 82 -2.62 -17.86 13.67
N VAL A 83 -1.59 -18.66 13.44
CA VAL A 83 -0.28 -18.53 14.06
C VAL A 83 0.76 -18.43 12.96
N VAL A 84 1.74 -17.56 13.16
CA VAL A 84 2.89 -17.46 12.26
C VAL A 84 4.17 -17.54 13.08
N HIS A 85 5.08 -18.41 12.66
CA HIS A 85 6.47 -18.39 13.10
C HIS A 85 7.24 -17.36 12.28
N TRP A 86 8.09 -16.58 12.94
CA TRP A 86 8.88 -15.56 12.27
C TRP A 86 10.28 -16.08 11.90
N PRO A 87 10.80 -15.83 10.67
CA PRO A 87 10.19 -15.07 9.56
C PRO A 87 9.04 -15.82 8.88
N PRO A 88 8.07 -15.11 8.27
CA PRO A 88 6.88 -15.72 7.69
C PRO A 88 7.23 -16.61 6.49
N PRO A 89 6.35 -17.54 6.07
CA PRO A 89 6.60 -18.39 4.90
C PRO A 89 6.80 -17.60 3.60
N ILE A 90 7.56 -18.17 2.66
CA ILE A 90 7.98 -17.53 1.39
C ILE A 90 6.79 -17.08 0.53
N ASP A 91 5.66 -17.78 0.60
CA ASP A 91 4.46 -17.43 -0.16
C ASP A 91 3.54 -16.43 0.59
N ALA A 92 3.89 -16.08 1.83
CA ALA A 92 3.09 -15.26 2.75
C ALA A 92 1.72 -15.85 3.10
N PHE A 93 1.46 -17.13 2.83
CA PHE A 93 0.20 -17.78 3.18
C PHE A 93 0.36 -18.63 4.44
N LEU A 94 -0.64 -18.56 5.32
CA LEU A 94 -0.73 -19.45 6.46
C LEU A 94 -1.09 -20.86 5.96
N ALA A 95 -0.36 -21.85 6.47
CA ALA A 95 -0.69 -23.26 6.31
C ALA A 95 -1.71 -23.67 7.39
N ASP A 96 -2.48 -24.73 7.11
CA ASP A 96 -3.25 -25.48 8.11
C ASP A 96 -4.27 -24.67 8.94
N VAL A 97 -4.78 -23.56 8.38
CA VAL A 97 -5.88 -22.80 8.99
C VAL A 97 -7.20 -23.57 8.82
N SER A 98 -7.91 -23.84 9.92
CA SER A 98 -9.17 -24.61 9.89
C SER A 98 -10.29 -23.88 9.14
N GLU A 99 -10.26 -22.56 9.18
CA GLU A 99 -11.26 -21.70 8.54
C GLU A 99 -10.97 -21.57 7.05
N ARG A 100 -11.96 -21.91 6.23
CA ARG A 100 -11.88 -21.68 4.78
C ARG A 100 -11.94 -20.18 4.49
N ALA A 101 -10.84 -19.61 4.01
CA ALA A 101 -10.70 -18.19 3.65
C ALA A 101 -11.84 -17.68 2.75
N GLU A 102 -12.26 -18.48 1.76
CA GLU A 102 -13.37 -18.15 0.87
C GLU A 102 -14.70 -18.04 1.62
N ALA A 103 -15.03 -19.04 2.43
CA ALA A 103 -16.27 -19.09 3.20
C ALA A 103 -16.34 -17.90 4.17
N TYR A 104 -15.22 -17.58 4.83
CA TYR A 104 -15.10 -16.42 5.70
C TYR A 104 -15.37 -15.11 4.96
N ARG A 105 -14.71 -14.89 3.81
CA ARG A 105 -14.93 -13.70 2.98
C ARG A 105 -16.38 -13.60 2.49
N ASN A 106 -16.95 -14.71 2.04
CA ASN A 106 -18.31 -14.73 1.52
C ASN A 106 -19.34 -14.46 2.62
N ASN A 107 -19.11 -14.97 3.84
CA ASN A 107 -19.95 -14.65 4.99
C ASN A 107 -19.86 -13.16 5.37
N PHE A 108 -18.63 -12.62 5.43
CA PHE A 108 -18.41 -11.19 5.65
C PHE A 108 -19.15 -10.33 4.62
N ASN A 109 -19.02 -10.66 3.33
CA ASN A 109 -19.68 -9.93 2.26
C ASN A 109 -21.21 -10.02 2.32
N ARG A 110 -21.74 -11.19 2.69
CA ARG A 110 -23.18 -11.42 2.85
C ARG A 110 -23.74 -10.60 4.00
N ASN A 111 -23.07 -10.60 5.15
CA ASN A 111 -23.46 -9.80 6.31
C ASN A 111 -23.43 -8.32 5.98
N LEU A 112 -22.47 -7.90 5.15
CA LEU A 112 -22.40 -6.54 4.66
C LEU A 112 -23.54 -6.16 3.72
N GLY A 113 -23.86 -7.01 2.75
CA GLY A 113 -24.98 -6.77 1.83
C GLY A 113 -26.32 -6.59 2.55
N ARG A 114 -26.50 -7.22 3.71
CA ARG A 114 -27.71 -7.06 4.55
C ARG A 114 -27.79 -5.69 5.24
N LYS A 115 -26.68 -4.98 5.42
CA LYS A 115 -26.59 -3.75 6.21
C LYS A 115 -26.83 -2.45 5.43
N GLY A 116 -27.14 -2.51 4.13
CA GLY A 116 -27.73 -1.35 3.43
C GLY A 116 -27.37 -1.22 1.95
N HIS A 117 -28.19 -0.43 1.24
CA HIS A 117 -28.13 -0.19 -0.20
C HIS A 117 -26.90 0.59 -0.70
N ALA A 118 -26.05 1.12 0.20
CA ALA A 118 -24.86 1.91 -0.14
C ALA A 118 -23.61 1.06 -0.47
N ILE A 119 -23.72 -0.27 -0.39
CA ILE A 119 -22.60 -1.20 -0.57
C ILE A 119 -22.81 -1.96 -1.87
N ARG A 120 -21.89 -1.81 -2.83
CA ARG A 120 -21.91 -2.58 -4.08
C ARG A 120 -20.69 -3.49 -4.16
N ALA A 121 -20.93 -4.78 -4.38
CA ALA A 121 -19.86 -5.71 -4.75
C ALA A 121 -19.53 -5.54 -6.23
N ASN A 122 -18.25 -5.42 -6.58
CA ASN A 122 -17.79 -5.33 -7.97
C ASN A 122 -17.64 -6.72 -8.61
N GLY A 123 -18.59 -7.63 -8.35
CA GLY A 123 -18.58 -9.01 -8.87
C GLY A 123 -17.90 -10.07 -7.96
N PRO A 124 -17.86 -11.34 -8.42
CA PRO A 124 -17.25 -12.44 -7.69
C PRO A 124 -15.75 -12.21 -7.53
N GLY A 125 -15.20 -12.38 -6.32
CA GLY A 125 -13.75 -12.28 -6.09
C GLY A 125 -13.17 -10.88 -5.83
N SER A 126 -13.90 -9.78 -6.07
CA SER A 126 -13.41 -8.41 -5.85
C SER A 126 -13.64 -7.87 -4.43
N LEU A 127 -12.84 -6.89 -4.01
CA LEU A 127 -13.03 -6.19 -2.73
C LEU A 127 -14.39 -5.47 -2.74
N LEU A 128 -15.06 -5.44 -1.59
CA LEU A 128 -16.31 -4.68 -1.46
C LEU A 128 -15.98 -3.20 -1.55
N ARG A 129 -16.66 -2.50 -2.46
CA ARG A 129 -16.49 -1.07 -2.64
C ARG A 129 -17.66 -0.34 -1.99
N LEU A 130 -17.36 0.43 -0.95
CA LEU A 130 -18.33 1.30 -0.30
C LEU A 130 -18.41 2.62 -1.05
N ASN A 131 -19.62 3.02 -1.48
CA ASN A 131 -19.87 4.37 -1.96
C ASN A 131 -20.43 5.19 -0.79
N VAL A 132 -19.63 6.10 -0.25
CA VAL A 132 -20.08 6.96 0.85
C VAL A 132 -20.75 8.21 0.27
N GLY A 133 -22.07 8.33 0.45
CA GLY A 133 -22.82 9.53 0.11
C GLY A 133 -22.50 10.70 1.05
N GLY A 134 -22.70 11.95 0.59
CA GLY A 134 -22.51 13.16 1.40
C GLY A 134 -21.14 13.83 1.27
N VAL A 135 -20.28 13.38 0.35
CA VAL A 135 -19.04 14.06 -0.05
C VAL A 135 -19.14 14.41 -1.55
N PRO A 136 -18.70 15.58 -2.01
CA PRO A 136 -18.63 15.88 -3.45
C PRO A 136 -17.74 14.86 -4.18
N GLY A 137 -18.35 14.07 -5.08
CA GLY A 137 -17.68 13.00 -5.83
C GLY A 137 -17.87 11.60 -5.21
N THR A 138 -17.61 10.55 -6.00
CA THR A 138 -17.71 9.16 -5.56
C THR A 138 -16.52 8.79 -4.68
N THR A 139 -16.69 8.87 -3.36
CA THR A 139 -15.74 8.27 -2.40
C THR A 139 -15.94 6.78 -2.36
N THR A 140 -14.88 6.05 -2.69
CA THR A 140 -14.80 4.60 -2.73
C THR A 140 -13.88 4.10 -1.64
N ALA A 141 -14.20 2.94 -1.09
CA ALA A 141 -13.25 2.24 -0.23
C ALA A 141 -13.30 0.75 -0.42
N ASP A 142 -12.11 0.17 -0.49
CA ASP A 142 -11.92 -1.26 -0.54
C ASP A 142 -11.90 -1.78 0.90
N LEU A 143 -12.94 -2.54 1.24
CA LEU A 143 -13.08 -3.15 2.56
C LEU A 143 -12.65 -4.62 2.53
N VAL A 144 -11.68 -4.95 3.38
CA VAL A 144 -11.04 -6.26 3.45
C VAL A 144 -11.31 -6.89 4.80
N PRO A 145 -11.96 -8.06 4.90
CA PRO A 145 -12.06 -8.76 6.16
C PRO A 145 -10.68 -9.26 6.60
N ALA A 146 -10.37 -9.13 7.88
CA ALA A 146 -9.09 -9.51 8.46
C ALA A 146 -9.26 -10.30 9.76
N VAL A 147 -8.28 -11.14 10.06
CA VAL A 147 -8.19 -11.89 11.32
C VAL A 147 -6.84 -11.57 11.94
N PRO A 148 -6.77 -11.24 13.26
CA PRO A 148 -5.48 -11.09 13.94
C PRO A 148 -4.64 -12.36 13.84
N VAL A 149 -3.32 -12.23 13.82
CA VAL A 149 -2.40 -13.38 13.78
C VAL A 149 -1.54 -13.37 15.04
N VAL A 150 -1.43 -14.54 15.68
CA VAL A 150 -0.49 -14.74 16.78
C VAL A 150 0.90 -14.97 16.20
N VAL A 151 1.87 -14.14 16.62
CA VAL A 151 3.27 -14.31 16.22
C VAL A 151 3.98 -15.12 17.30
N ASP A 152 4.56 -16.24 16.90
CA ASP A 152 5.39 -17.09 17.75
C ASP A 152 6.87 -16.92 17.44
N GLY A 153 7.67 -16.81 18.50
CA GLY A 153 9.10 -16.59 18.42
C GLY A 153 9.50 -15.12 18.59
N ALA A 154 10.79 -14.88 18.77
CA ALA A 154 11.34 -13.54 18.88
C ALA A 154 11.36 -12.88 17.49
N CYS A 155 10.71 -11.72 17.36
CA CYS A 155 10.90 -10.84 16.21
C CYS A 155 12.27 -10.13 16.35
N GLU A 156 13.36 -10.69 15.83
CA GLU A 156 14.69 -10.06 15.83
C GLU A 156 15.36 -10.05 14.44
N PRO A 157 16.46 -9.31 14.27
CA PRO A 157 16.56 -7.86 14.13
C PRO A 157 16.23 -7.40 12.70
N GLY A 158 15.84 -6.13 12.56
CA GLY A 158 15.48 -5.54 11.27
C GLY A 158 14.51 -4.36 11.45
N PRO A 159 13.78 -3.93 10.42
CA PRO A 159 12.87 -2.78 10.49
C PRO A 159 11.74 -2.90 11.54
N LEU A 160 11.56 -4.10 12.12
CA LEU A 160 10.62 -4.34 13.20
C LEU A 160 11.16 -3.94 14.57
N SER A 161 12.48 -3.77 14.76
CA SER A 161 13.05 -3.37 16.05
C SER A 161 12.62 -1.96 16.47
N ILE A 162 12.34 -1.09 15.50
CA ILE A 162 11.90 0.28 15.77
C ILE A 162 10.41 0.39 16.08
N ILE A 163 9.63 -0.67 15.82
CA ILE A 163 8.20 -0.70 16.12
C ILE A 163 8.04 -1.37 17.50
N PRO A 164 7.45 -0.69 18.50
CA PRO A 164 7.14 -1.31 19.78
C PRO A 164 6.30 -2.58 19.62
N ASP A 165 6.53 -3.61 20.44
CA ASP A 165 5.86 -4.91 20.30
C ASP A 165 4.32 -4.82 20.37
N TRP A 166 3.79 -3.92 21.20
CA TRP A 166 2.35 -3.68 21.30
C TRP A 166 1.74 -3.07 20.01
N GLN A 167 2.57 -2.49 19.14
CA GLN A 167 2.18 -2.00 17.81
C GLN A 167 2.39 -3.04 16.70
N LYS A 168 3.07 -4.16 16.98
CA LYS A 168 3.31 -5.23 15.99
C LYS A 168 2.07 -6.09 15.76
N LYS A 169 1.00 -5.48 15.24
CA LYS A 169 -0.21 -6.20 14.87
C LYS A 169 -0.09 -6.74 13.44
N ILE A 170 -0.09 -8.06 13.31
CA ILE A 170 -0.14 -8.77 12.03
C ILE A 170 -1.54 -9.34 11.83
N TYR A 171 -2.00 -9.34 10.58
CA TYR A 171 -3.31 -9.84 10.21
C TYR A 171 -3.20 -10.86 9.09
N ALA A 172 -4.17 -11.76 9.00
CA ALA A 172 -4.40 -12.61 7.84
C ALA A 172 -5.63 -12.10 7.10
N ILE A 173 -5.54 -12.04 5.77
CA ILE A 173 -6.65 -11.65 4.89
C ILE A 173 -6.95 -12.77 3.89
N PRO A 174 -8.23 -13.02 3.55
CA PRO A 174 -8.58 -14.01 2.55
C PRO A 174 -8.19 -13.50 1.16
N LYS A 175 -7.41 -14.28 0.42
CA LYS A 175 -6.96 -13.92 -0.93
C LYS A 175 -6.80 -15.15 -1.81
N THR A 176 -7.05 -14.98 -3.11
CA THR A 176 -6.73 -15.99 -4.11
C THR A 176 -5.21 -16.09 -4.33
N ARG A 177 -4.74 -17.33 -4.36
CA ARG A 177 -3.37 -17.72 -4.74
C ARG A 177 -3.25 -17.70 -6.27
N ASN A 178 -2.03 -17.86 -6.77
CA ASN A 178 -1.77 -17.91 -8.21
C ASN A 178 -2.39 -19.14 -8.90
N ASP A 179 -2.66 -20.20 -8.15
CA ASP A 179 -3.36 -21.41 -8.62
C ASP A 179 -4.89 -21.29 -8.59
N GLY A 180 -5.42 -20.09 -8.28
CA GLY A 180 -6.84 -19.81 -8.20
C GLY A 180 -7.50 -20.22 -6.88
N ARG A 181 -6.82 -20.97 -6.00
CA ARG A 181 -7.38 -21.38 -4.71
C ARG A 181 -7.37 -20.25 -3.70
N TRP A 182 -8.35 -20.22 -2.81
CA TRP A 182 -8.37 -19.28 -1.69
C TRP A 182 -7.41 -19.71 -0.59
N GLY A 183 -6.72 -18.74 0.02
CA GLY A 183 -5.90 -18.93 1.20
C GLY A 183 -5.86 -17.70 2.08
N TRP A 184 -5.32 -17.86 3.28
CA TRP A 184 -5.07 -16.78 4.22
C TRP A 184 -3.70 -16.18 3.97
N ARG A 185 -3.64 -14.98 3.42
CA ARG A 185 -2.39 -14.26 3.19
C ARG A 185 -2.10 -13.32 4.33
N LEU A 186 -0.87 -13.31 4.82
CA LEU A 186 -0.40 -12.32 5.78
C LEU A 186 -0.52 -10.90 5.20
N SER A 187 -0.92 -9.98 6.06
CA SER A 187 -1.06 -8.56 5.81
C SER A 187 -0.22 -7.82 6.85
N LEU A 188 0.78 -7.10 6.36
CA LEU A 188 1.71 -6.32 7.17
C LEU A 188 1.39 -4.82 7.06
N SER A 189 0.19 -4.47 6.55
CA SER A 189 -0.22 -3.08 6.28
C SER A 189 -0.20 -2.19 7.52
N MET A 190 -0.46 -2.73 8.71
CA MET A 190 -0.37 -1.96 9.97
C MET A 190 1.09 -1.67 10.35
N LEU A 191 1.99 -2.65 10.21
CA LEU A 191 3.43 -2.43 10.39
C LEU A 191 3.96 -1.42 9.38
N GLU A 192 3.58 -1.55 8.11
CA GLU A 192 3.91 -0.59 7.06
C GLU A 192 3.45 0.82 7.43
N LYS A 193 2.20 0.97 7.89
CA LYS A 193 1.64 2.26 8.28
C LYS A 193 2.42 2.87 9.45
N GLU A 194 2.64 2.11 10.52
CA GLU A 194 3.32 2.65 11.71
C GLU A 194 4.79 3.01 11.40
N TYR A 195 5.51 2.15 10.66
CA TYR A 195 6.86 2.46 10.19
C TYR A 195 6.88 3.76 9.36
N ILE A 196 5.97 3.91 8.39
CA ILE A 196 5.92 5.09 7.51
C ILE A 196 5.51 6.35 8.27
N ARG A 197 4.64 6.24 9.28
CA ARG A 197 4.24 7.36 10.12
C ARG A 197 5.37 7.80 11.06
N GLY A 198 6.16 6.85 11.57
CA GLY A 198 7.37 7.13 12.35
C GLY A 198 8.44 7.90 11.57
N GLN A 199 8.43 7.83 10.24
CA GLN A 199 9.38 8.57 9.40
C GLN A 199 9.12 10.08 9.43
N ARG A 200 10.11 10.82 9.96
CA ARG A 200 10.07 12.28 10.10
C ARG A 200 10.46 13.06 8.84
N ASN A 201 10.85 12.39 7.75
CA ASN A 201 11.34 13.04 6.54
C ASN A 201 10.25 13.16 5.45
N PRO A 202 9.61 14.33 5.25
CA PRO A 202 8.51 14.49 4.29
C PRO A 202 8.95 14.37 2.83
N SER A 203 10.20 14.75 2.53
CA SER A 203 10.76 14.75 1.18
C SER A 203 10.98 13.33 0.65
N SER A 204 11.27 12.38 1.55
CA SER A 204 11.32 10.96 1.18
C SER A 204 9.99 10.46 0.59
N LYS A 205 8.86 10.85 1.22
CA LYS A 205 7.52 10.51 0.76
C LYS A 205 7.18 11.22 -0.54
N LEU A 206 7.67 12.45 -0.72
CA LEU A 206 7.50 13.21 -1.96
C LEU A 206 8.16 12.51 -3.16
N CYS A 207 9.37 11.98 -3.00
CA CYS A 207 10.05 11.21 -4.06
C CYS A 207 9.19 10.03 -4.53
N LEU A 208 8.68 9.21 -3.59
CA LEU A 208 7.80 8.09 -3.94
C LEU A 208 6.50 8.55 -4.60
N ARG A 209 5.90 9.65 -4.13
CA ARG A 209 4.68 10.21 -4.73
C ARG A 209 4.91 10.69 -6.16
N ILE A 210 6.05 11.31 -6.46
CA ILE A 210 6.43 11.70 -7.83
C ILE A 210 6.50 10.46 -8.72
N VAL A 211 7.23 9.42 -8.30
CA VAL A 211 7.37 8.19 -9.08
C VAL A 211 5.99 7.56 -9.32
N LYS A 212 5.16 7.41 -8.28
CA LYS A 212 3.80 6.85 -8.40
C LYS A 212 2.93 7.64 -9.36
N TYR A 213 2.97 8.97 -9.26
CA TYR A 213 2.17 9.85 -10.10
C TYR A 213 2.54 9.69 -11.57
N ILE A 214 3.84 9.78 -11.90
CA ILE A 214 4.27 9.64 -13.30
C ILE A 214 3.99 8.22 -13.80
N ALA A 215 4.33 7.19 -13.01
CA ALA A 215 4.15 5.80 -13.38
C ALA A 215 2.69 5.43 -13.67
N PHE A 216 1.76 5.76 -12.77
CA PHE A 216 0.39 5.26 -12.83
C PHE A 216 -0.62 6.27 -13.39
N GLU A 217 -0.42 7.58 -13.18
CA GLU A 217 -1.35 8.60 -13.67
C GLU A 217 -0.98 9.11 -15.07
N LYS A 218 0.29 9.46 -15.29
CA LYS A 218 0.73 10.04 -16.58
C LYS A 218 1.06 8.96 -17.60
N ARG A 219 1.76 7.90 -17.20
CA ARG A 219 2.23 6.83 -18.09
C ARG A 219 1.32 5.60 -18.12
N LYS A 220 0.37 5.49 -17.18
CA LYS A 220 -0.56 4.35 -17.07
C LYS A 220 0.14 2.99 -17.09
N LEU A 221 1.25 2.85 -16.37
CA LEU A 221 1.93 1.57 -16.14
C LEU A 221 1.07 0.54 -15.37
N CYS A 222 -0.19 0.88 -15.07
CA CYS A 222 -1.23 0.00 -14.53
C CYS A 222 -1.50 -1.23 -15.41
N SER A 223 -1.14 -1.22 -16.70
CA SER A 223 -1.22 -2.37 -17.60
C SER A 223 -0.08 -3.39 -17.40
N THR A 224 0.91 -3.07 -16.57
CA THR A 224 2.06 -3.93 -16.28
C THR A 224 1.83 -4.75 -15.01
N LYS A 225 2.62 -5.83 -14.79
CA LYS A 225 2.63 -6.53 -13.49
C LYS A 225 3.21 -5.68 -12.34
N LEU A 226 3.89 -4.57 -12.64
CA LEU A 226 4.39 -3.64 -11.63
C LEU A 226 3.21 -2.87 -11.01
N LYS A 227 3.25 -2.68 -9.70
CA LYS A 227 2.14 -2.15 -8.89
C LYS A 227 2.69 -1.12 -7.92
N SER A 228 1.84 -0.24 -7.41
CA SER A 228 2.24 0.73 -6.38
C SER A 228 2.90 0.07 -5.16
N TYR A 229 2.51 -1.16 -4.85
CA TYR A 229 3.10 -1.92 -3.74
C TYR A 229 4.59 -2.22 -3.96
N HIS A 230 4.99 -2.59 -5.19
CA HIS A 230 6.40 -2.81 -5.53
C HIS A 230 7.22 -1.52 -5.35
N LEU A 231 6.70 -0.38 -5.80
CA LEU A 231 7.37 0.91 -5.63
C LEU A 231 7.51 1.29 -4.15
N LYS A 232 6.48 1.03 -3.35
CA LYS A 232 6.50 1.26 -1.90
C LYS A 232 7.58 0.43 -1.21
N MET A 233 7.66 -0.86 -1.53
CA MET A 233 8.65 -1.77 -0.94
C MET A 233 10.08 -1.40 -1.33
N ALA A 234 10.30 -1.03 -2.59
CA ALA A 234 11.60 -0.53 -3.03
C ALA A 234 11.98 0.79 -2.35
N TRP A 235 11.01 1.70 -2.18
CA TRP A 235 11.24 2.95 -1.45
C TRP A 235 11.58 2.74 0.03
N LEU A 236 10.88 1.84 0.74
CA LEU A 236 11.21 1.50 2.13
C LEU A 236 12.63 0.94 2.25
N ALA A 237 13.00 0.00 1.38
CA ALA A 237 14.34 -0.57 1.37
C ALA A 237 15.43 0.47 1.04
N PHE A 238 15.14 1.39 0.11
CA PHE A 238 16.06 2.47 -0.24
C PHE A 238 16.21 3.50 0.88
N PHE A 239 15.10 3.83 1.53
CA PHE A 239 15.07 4.74 2.68
C PHE A 239 15.92 4.19 3.82
N GLU A 240 15.73 2.93 4.19
CA GLU A 240 16.51 2.25 5.24
C GLU A 240 18.01 2.25 4.91
N LEU A 241 18.38 1.96 3.65
CA LEU A 241 19.78 1.98 3.19
C LEU A 241 20.43 3.36 3.33
N LYS A 242 19.67 4.42 3.07
CA LYS A 242 20.19 5.80 3.05
C LYS A 242 20.09 6.51 4.41
N GLY A 243 19.27 5.99 5.33
CA GLY A 243 19.10 6.52 6.69
C GLY A 243 18.61 7.97 6.72
N SER A 244 19.05 8.71 7.75
CA SER A 244 18.72 10.13 7.96
C SER A 244 19.13 11.05 6.80
N ASN A 245 20.06 10.60 5.95
CA ASN A 245 20.59 11.37 4.81
C ASN A 245 19.64 11.35 3.59
N PHE A 246 18.49 10.66 3.68
CA PHE A 246 17.50 10.63 2.62
C PHE A 246 16.47 11.77 2.72
N GLY A 247 16.94 13.00 2.56
CA GLY A 247 16.14 14.18 2.27
C GLY A 247 16.93 15.47 2.50
N PRO A 248 16.39 16.61 2.03
CA PRO A 248 17.00 17.92 2.19
C PRO A 248 17.28 18.25 3.64
N GLU A 249 18.52 18.64 3.91
CA GLU A 249 18.85 19.40 5.11
C GLU A 249 18.12 20.74 5.03
N GLY A 250 17.17 20.97 5.94
CA GLY A 250 16.32 22.16 5.94
C GLY A 250 15.02 21.96 5.17
N GLY A 251 13.91 22.29 5.83
CA GLY A 251 12.57 22.16 5.27
C GLY A 251 12.44 22.77 3.88
N LEU A 252 11.82 22.02 2.96
CA LEU A 252 11.54 22.43 1.58
C LEU A 252 12.77 22.88 0.77
N ALA A 253 13.97 22.34 1.01
CA ALA A 253 15.12 22.68 0.17
C ALA A 253 14.92 22.20 -1.29
N GLY A 254 15.08 23.15 -2.21
CA GLY A 254 15.19 23.09 -3.67
C GLY A 254 14.56 21.91 -4.41
N GLY A 255 13.69 22.19 -5.38
CA GLY A 255 13.21 21.19 -6.36
C GLY A 255 14.35 20.37 -6.99
N ALA A 256 15.56 20.94 -7.09
CA ALA A 256 16.79 20.27 -7.49
C ALA A 256 17.16 19.05 -6.66
N GLU A 257 17.15 19.16 -5.34
CA GLU A 257 17.52 18.06 -4.47
C GLU A 257 16.46 16.94 -4.51
N VAL A 258 15.17 17.32 -4.46
CA VAL A 258 14.08 16.33 -4.59
C VAL A 258 14.19 15.58 -5.92
N ARG A 259 14.56 16.26 -7.02
CA ARG A 259 14.78 15.62 -8.32
C ARG A 259 15.92 14.61 -8.27
N GLU A 260 17.05 14.98 -7.68
CA GLU A 260 18.20 14.09 -7.57
C GLU A 260 17.88 12.87 -6.70
N LYS A 261 17.23 13.06 -5.54
CA LYS A 261 16.79 11.96 -4.68
C LYS A 261 15.74 11.07 -5.36
N THR A 262 14.87 11.65 -6.19
CA THR A 262 13.92 10.88 -7.01
C THR A 262 14.66 10.06 -8.08
N LYS A 263 15.71 10.61 -8.69
CA LYS A 263 16.58 9.89 -9.63
C LYS A 263 17.28 8.71 -8.93
N GLU A 264 17.91 8.94 -7.78
CA GLU A 264 18.58 7.87 -7.02
C GLU A 264 17.60 6.74 -6.65
N LEU A 265 16.37 7.08 -6.24
CA LEU A 265 15.32 6.11 -5.95
C LEU A 265 14.95 5.31 -7.22
N LEU A 266 14.82 5.96 -8.37
CA LEU A 266 14.54 5.28 -9.65
C LEU A 266 15.68 4.37 -10.08
N ASP A 267 16.93 4.80 -9.93
CA ASP A 267 18.12 3.97 -10.20
C ASP A 267 18.09 2.70 -9.33
N PHE A 268 17.74 2.84 -8.05
CA PHE A 268 17.56 1.70 -7.15
C PHE A 268 16.43 0.76 -7.61
N MET A 269 15.26 1.30 -7.98
CA MET A 269 14.14 0.50 -8.47
C MET A 269 14.48 -0.24 -9.77
N ILE A 270 15.12 0.44 -10.73
CA ILE A 270 15.58 -0.13 -11.99
C ILE A 270 16.59 -1.25 -11.72
N LYS A 271 17.53 -1.05 -10.80
CA LYS A 271 18.49 -2.10 -10.38
C LYS A 271 17.76 -3.32 -9.81
N LYS A 272 16.79 -3.15 -8.92
CA LYS A 272 16.02 -4.26 -8.31
C LYS A 272 15.20 -5.05 -9.34
N VAL A 273 14.59 -4.36 -10.30
CA VAL A 273 13.89 -5.01 -11.43
C VAL A 273 14.89 -5.74 -12.33
N GLY A 274 16.03 -5.12 -12.64
CA GLY A 274 17.09 -5.72 -13.46
C GLY A 274 17.73 -6.96 -12.83
N SER A 275 17.91 -6.95 -11.51
CA SER A 275 18.39 -8.11 -10.75
C SER A 275 17.29 -9.12 -10.39
N ARG A 276 16.05 -8.90 -10.84
CA ARG A 276 14.87 -9.75 -10.60
C ARG A 276 14.60 -10.05 -9.12
N SER A 277 15.01 -9.13 -8.25
CA SER A 277 15.00 -9.34 -6.81
C SER A 277 14.54 -8.08 -6.11
N LEU A 278 13.34 -8.15 -5.55
CA LEU A 278 12.80 -7.17 -4.64
C LEU A 278 12.24 -7.90 -3.41
N PRO A 279 13.08 -8.16 -2.40
CA PRO A 279 12.64 -8.66 -1.11
C PRO A 279 11.54 -7.78 -0.52
N HIS A 280 10.55 -8.38 0.13
CA HIS A 280 9.58 -7.66 0.93
C HIS A 280 10.30 -7.04 2.14
N PHE A 281 10.03 -5.76 2.41
CA PHE A 281 10.79 -4.98 3.40
C PHE A 281 10.77 -5.59 4.81
N PHE A 282 9.58 -5.99 5.27
CA PHE A 282 9.41 -6.66 6.57
C PHE A 282 9.56 -8.17 6.51
N ALA A 283 9.73 -8.79 5.33
CA ALA A 283 9.77 -10.24 5.19
C ALA A 283 10.78 -10.61 4.10
N PRO A 284 12.09 -10.46 4.38
CA PRO A 284 13.13 -10.45 3.34
C PRO A 284 13.24 -11.75 2.54
N ASN A 285 12.74 -12.85 3.08
CA ASN A 285 12.68 -14.15 2.40
C ASN A 285 11.61 -14.21 1.28
N ILE A 286 10.72 -13.21 1.20
CA ILE A 286 9.67 -13.12 0.19
C ILE A 286 10.16 -12.20 -0.94
N ASN A 287 10.48 -12.75 -2.12
CA ASN A 287 10.75 -11.94 -3.30
C ASN A 287 9.45 -11.55 -4.02
N LEU A 288 9.13 -10.26 -4.05
CA LEU A 288 7.89 -9.75 -4.65
C LEU A 288 7.86 -9.87 -6.18
N LEU A 289 9.01 -10.09 -6.82
CA LEU A 289 9.12 -10.25 -8.26
C LEU A 289 9.17 -11.72 -8.70
N CYS A 290 8.98 -12.69 -7.79
CA CYS A 290 9.12 -14.12 -8.08
C CYS A 290 8.19 -14.64 -9.19
N ASN A 291 7.05 -13.98 -9.41
CA ASN A 291 6.04 -14.38 -10.39
C ASN A 291 6.11 -13.57 -11.71
N PHE A 292 7.16 -12.79 -11.91
CA PHE A 292 7.36 -12.02 -13.15
C PHE A 292 7.99 -12.92 -14.21
N LYS A 293 7.46 -12.89 -15.43
CA LYS A 293 8.09 -13.47 -16.62
C LYS A 293 9.12 -12.50 -17.18
N GLN A 294 9.97 -12.97 -18.10
CA GLN A 294 10.97 -12.11 -18.76
C GLN A 294 10.36 -10.85 -19.38
N SER A 295 9.20 -11.00 -20.04
CA SER A 295 8.45 -9.88 -20.62
C SER A 295 8.03 -8.86 -19.57
N ASP A 296 7.60 -9.32 -18.39
CA ASP A 296 7.19 -8.45 -17.29
C ASP A 296 8.37 -7.61 -16.79
N PHE A 297 9.56 -8.21 -16.68
CA PHE A 297 10.78 -7.48 -16.29
C PHE A 297 11.18 -6.43 -17.33
N ASN A 298 11.15 -6.78 -18.61
CA ASN A 298 11.50 -5.85 -19.69
C ASN A 298 10.56 -4.64 -19.70
N ILE A 299 9.24 -4.89 -19.60
CA ILE A 299 8.21 -3.85 -19.56
C ILE A 299 8.36 -2.98 -18.31
N ALA A 300 8.55 -3.60 -17.13
CA ALA A 300 8.71 -2.87 -15.87
C ALA A 300 9.95 -1.97 -15.89
N LYS A 301 11.09 -2.49 -16.39
CA LYS A 301 12.34 -1.74 -16.50
C LYS A 301 12.19 -0.56 -17.45
N ALA A 302 11.70 -0.79 -18.67
CA ALA A 302 11.47 0.27 -19.66
C ALA A 302 10.48 1.33 -19.14
N GLY A 303 9.46 0.92 -18.40
CA GLY A 303 8.51 1.83 -17.75
C GLY A 303 9.18 2.72 -16.71
N LEU A 304 10.01 2.17 -15.83
CA LEU A 304 10.76 2.94 -14.84
C LEU A 304 11.79 3.88 -15.47
N GLU A 305 12.50 3.45 -16.51
CA GLU A 305 13.42 4.31 -17.28
C GLU A 305 12.66 5.45 -17.98
N ALA A 306 11.45 5.20 -18.47
CA ALA A 306 10.61 6.25 -19.04
C ALA A 306 10.14 7.27 -17.98
N VAL A 307 9.85 6.81 -16.75
CA VAL A 307 9.57 7.71 -15.62
C VAL A 307 10.80 8.55 -15.30
N GLN A 308 11.98 7.95 -15.25
CA GLN A 308 13.24 8.65 -15.00
C GLN A 308 13.54 9.72 -16.06
N ARG A 309 13.37 9.41 -17.35
CA ARG A 309 13.53 10.40 -18.42
C ARG A 309 12.62 11.62 -18.23
N VAL A 310 11.37 11.41 -17.81
CA VAL A 310 10.44 12.52 -17.51
C VAL A 310 10.95 13.35 -16.33
N VAL A 311 11.36 12.72 -15.23
CA VAL A 311 11.88 13.43 -14.04
C VAL A 311 13.07 14.32 -14.42
N LEU A 312 13.97 13.83 -15.27
CA LEU A 312 15.19 14.54 -15.64
C LEU A 312 15.00 15.58 -16.74
N SER A 313 13.98 15.45 -17.58
CA SER A 313 13.74 16.39 -18.69
C SER A 313 13.01 17.67 -18.27
N LEU A 314 12.43 17.72 -17.06
CA LEU A 314 11.66 18.89 -16.62
C LEU A 314 12.62 20.02 -16.18
N PRO A 315 12.45 21.24 -16.71
CA PRO A 315 13.24 22.39 -16.29
C PRO A 315 12.87 22.83 -14.86
N PHE A 316 13.84 23.42 -14.16
CA PHE A 316 13.55 24.17 -12.93
C PHE A 316 13.11 25.58 -13.31
N SER A 317 11.93 25.98 -12.84
CA SER A 317 11.43 27.36 -12.88
C SER A 317 11.38 27.91 -11.47
#